data_AF-A0A973XLT7-F1
#
_entry.id   AF-A0A973XLT7-F1
#
_cell.length_a   1.000
_cell.length_b   1.000
_cell.length_c   1.000
_cell.angle_alpha   90.00
_cell.angle_beta   90.00
_cell.angle_gamma   90.00
#
_symmetry.space_group_name_H-M   'P 1'
#
loop_
_entity.id
_entity.type
_entity.pdbx_description
1 polymer ?
#
loop_
_entity_poly.entity_id
_entity_poly.type
_entity_poly.pdbx_seq_one_letter_code
_entity_poly.pdbx_strand_id
1 'polypeptide(L)'
;SVAPATPLAAAAAPAIPPATPLATVPPSGTAGDWPETLPSGLATKPLLAGVAERSPAAAYEIAMRLAEGRGVPADLAASVPWFLRAAELGLAPAQFRLGSLYEKGQGIRKDIGEARRWYQAAADRGNANAMHNIAVLYAEGIDGKPDFVTAAQWFTRAARHGVADSQFNLAILYVRGIGVEQNLAEAYKWFAIAAQKGDKDAAKKRDDLGQRLDQQSLTAARLAAQTFVPLVAPEEAVTVPPPPGGWEDATAGQGRPKPKGRIPMEQAARL
;
A
#
# COMPACT_ATOMS: atom_id res chain seq x y z
N SER A 1 -25.29 42.24 -11.34
CA SER A 1 -24.77 41.23 -12.30
C SER A 1 -23.49 40.66 -11.71
N VAL A 2 -23.58 39.52 -11.03
CA VAL A 2 -22.42 38.86 -10.41
C VAL A 2 -21.88 37.90 -11.46
N ALA A 3 -20.64 38.14 -11.91
CA ALA A 3 -19.97 37.27 -12.86
C ALA A 3 -19.77 35.87 -12.24
N PRO A 4 -19.95 34.78 -13.01
CA PRO A 4 -19.70 33.44 -12.48
C PRO A 4 -18.21 33.26 -12.21
N ALA A 5 -17.88 32.81 -11.00
CA ALA A 5 -16.52 32.49 -10.59
C ALA A 5 -15.99 31.33 -11.44
N THR A 6 -14.86 31.57 -12.11
CA THR A 6 -14.08 30.54 -12.78
C THR A 6 -13.66 29.48 -11.75
N PRO A 7 -13.90 28.18 -11.98
CA PRO A 7 -13.44 27.15 -11.06
C PRO A 7 -11.91 27.19 -10.99
N LEU A 8 -11.37 27.18 -9.76
CA LEU A 8 -9.94 27.03 -9.50
C LEU A 8 -9.48 25.77 -10.24
N ALA A 9 -8.66 25.95 -11.28
CA ALA A 9 -8.19 24.85 -12.11
C ALA A 9 -7.58 23.78 -11.21
N ALA A 10 -8.19 22.60 -11.20
CA ALA A 10 -7.61 21.43 -10.55
C ALA A 10 -6.23 21.23 -11.18
N ALA A 11 -5.17 21.51 -10.42
CA ALA A 11 -3.82 21.26 -10.86
C ALA A 11 -3.76 19.79 -11.28
N ALA A 12 -3.62 19.55 -12.58
CA ALA A 12 -3.58 18.22 -13.14
C ALA A 12 -2.40 17.50 -12.50
N ALA A 13 -2.68 16.45 -11.73
CA ALA A 13 -1.64 15.59 -11.19
C ALA A 13 -0.78 15.11 -12.37
N PRO A 14 0.57 15.16 -12.27
CA PRO A 14 1.43 14.73 -13.36
C PRO A 14 1.09 13.28 -13.73
N ALA A 15 0.87 13.05 -15.03
CA ALA A 15 0.57 11.74 -15.56
C ALA A 15 1.79 10.82 -15.39
N ILE A 16 1.62 9.75 -14.62
CA ILE A 16 2.58 8.66 -14.53
C ILE A 16 2.39 7.80 -15.80
N PRO A 17 3.45 7.42 -16.53
CA PRO A 17 3.30 6.53 -17.67
C PRO A 17 2.63 5.22 -17.23
N PRO A 18 1.73 4.64 -18.06
CA PRO A 18 1.16 3.34 -17.76
C PRO A 18 2.28 2.31 -17.59
N ALA A 19 2.11 1.44 -16.59
CA ALA A 19 3.06 0.37 -16.33
C ALA A 19 3.25 -0.46 -17.62
N THR A 20 4.49 -0.61 -18.05
CA THR A 20 4.85 -1.65 -19.01
C THR A 20 4.36 -2.97 -18.42
N PRO A 21 3.51 -3.75 -19.11
CA PRO A 21 3.09 -5.04 -18.60
C PRO A 21 4.35 -5.84 -18.29
N LEU A 22 4.47 -6.33 -17.05
CA LEU A 22 5.57 -7.19 -16.66
C LEU A 22 5.60 -8.33 -17.68
N ALA A 23 6.64 -8.36 -18.50
CA ALA A 23 6.98 -9.54 -19.27
C ALA A 23 6.98 -10.72 -18.27
N THR A 24 6.48 -11.86 -18.71
CA THR A 24 6.62 -13.13 -18.00
C THR A 24 8.11 -13.43 -17.88
N VAL A 25 8.77 -12.87 -16.87
CA VAL A 25 10.21 -13.06 -16.62
C VAL A 25 10.35 -14.27 -15.71
N PRO A 26 11.13 -15.29 -16.11
CA PRO A 26 11.34 -16.50 -15.31
C PRO A 26 12.14 -16.16 -14.03
N PRO A 27 12.02 -17.00 -12.99
CA PRO A 27 12.49 -16.66 -11.66
C PRO A 27 14.02 -16.49 -11.60
N SER A 28 14.48 -15.41 -10.98
CA SER A 28 15.87 -15.24 -10.53
C SER A 28 16.13 -15.93 -9.18
N GLY A 29 15.50 -17.10 -9.00
CA GLY A 29 15.65 -18.00 -7.87
C GLY A 29 15.27 -19.39 -8.36
N THR A 30 16.20 -20.33 -8.27
CA THR A 30 16.09 -21.69 -8.82
C THR A 30 14.75 -22.35 -8.50
N ALA A 31 14.01 -22.70 -9.54
CA ALA A 31 12.73 -23.42 -9.49
C ALA A 31 12.85 -24.89 -9.02
N GLY A 32 13.81 -25.21 -8.14
CA GLY A 32 14.25 -26.59 -7.88
C GLY A 32 14.15 -27.08 -6.44
N ASP A 33 14.29 -26.23 -5.43
CA ASP A 33 14.44 -26.70 -4.04
C ASP A 33 13.19 -26.39 -3.20
N TRP A 34 12.20 -27.27 -3.33
CA TRP A 34 10.97 -27.24 -2.52
C TRP A 34 11.17 -28.06 -1.23
N PRO A 35 10.64 -27.61 -0.07
CA PRO A 35 10.69 -28.42 1.14
C PRO A 35 9.94 -29.75 0.93
N GLU A 36 10.65 -30.87 1.08
CA GLU A 36 10.17 -32.21 0.69
C GLU A 36 8.98 -32.72 1.52
N THR A 37 8.76 -32.14 2.71
CA THR A 37 7.70 -32.49 3.65
C THR A 37 7.12 -31.24 4.31
N LEU A 38 5.79 -31.09 4.30
CA LEU A 38 5.08 -30.14 5.16
C LEU A 38 4.93 -30.74 6.58
N PRO A 39 4.84 -29.93 7.64
CA PRO A 39 4.58 -30.43 8.99
C PRO A 39 3.28 -31.24 9.03
N SER A 40 3.27 -32.32 9.81
CA SER A 40 2.15 -33.27 9.96
C SER A 40 0.82 -32.55 10.23
N GLY A 41 -0.09 -32.52 9.25
CA GLY A 41 -1.41 -31.87 9.38
C GLY A 41 -1.97 -31.26 8.08
N LEU A 42 -1.11 -31.00 7.09
CA LEU A 42 -1.52 -30.62 5.73
C LEU A 42 -1.59 -31.88 4.84
N ALA A 43 -2.57 -31.96 3.93
CA ALA A 43 -2.83 -33.15 3.10
C ALA A 43 -1.58 -33.63 2.30
N THR A 44 -1.60 -34.88 1.82
CA THR A 44 -0.43 -35.50 1.18
C THR A 44 0.05 -34.78 -0.09
N LYS A 45 1.38 -34.77 -0.26
CA LYS A 45 2.23 -34.05 -1.24
C LYS A 45 1.62 -33.80 -2.64
N PRO A 46 1.07 -34.78 -3.38
CA PRO A 46 0.74 -34.58 -4.80
C PRO A 46 -0.51 -33.72 -5.00
N LEU A 47 -1.47 -33.81 -4.08
CA LEU A 47 -2.80 -33.21 -4.25
C LEU A 47 -2.76 -31.70 -4.01
N LEU A 48 -2.02 -31.26 -2.99
CA LEU A 48 -1.88 -29.84 -2.68
C LEU A 48 -0.90 -29.13 -3.60
N ALA A 49 0.22 -29.78 -3.99
CA ALA A 49 1.18 -29.21 -4.92
C ALA A 49 0.55 -28.94 -6.30
N GLY A 50 -0.16 -29.92 -6.87
CA GLY A 50 -0.81 -29.75 -8.18
C GLY A 50 -1.92 -28.69 -8.19
N VAL A 51 -2.66 -28.54 -7.09
CA VAL A 51 -3.71 -27.51 -6.95
C VAL A 51 -3.10 -26.13 -6.74
N ALA A 52 -2.08 -26.00 -5.89
CA ALA A 52 -1.41 -24.74 -5.60
C ALA A 52 -0.54 -24.24 -6.76
N GLU A 53 0.01 -25.13 -7.59
CA GLU A 53 0.70 -24.77 -8.82
C GLU A 53 -0.22 -24.04 -9.80
N ARG A 54 -1.52 -24.36 -9.80
CA ARG A 54 -2.52 -23.84 -10.75
C ARG A 54 -3.46 -22.80 -10.15
N SER A 55 -3.49 -22.68 -8.82
CA SER A 55 -4.41 -21.80 -8.11
C SER A 55 -3.68 -20.80 -7.20
N PRO A 56 -3.71 -19.49 -7.51
CA PRO A 56 -3.14 -18.47 -6.64
C PRO A 56 -3.74 -18.49 -5.24
N ALA A 57 -5.04 -18.76 -5.13
CA ALA A 57 -5.77 -18.83 -3.86
C ALA A 57 -5.27 -19.98 -2.99
N ALA A 58 -5.08 -21.17 -3.57
CA ALA A 58 -4.63 -22.33 -2.83
C ALA A 58 -3.19 -22.17 -2.34
N ALA A 59 -2.30 -21.65 -3.20
CA ALA A 59 -0.94 -21.32 -2.80
C ALA A 59 -0.91 -20.29 -1.65
N TYR A 60 -1.75 -19.25 -1.73
CA TYR A 60 -1.86 -18.25 -0.67
C TYR A 60 -2.39 -18.83 0.64
N GLU A 61 -3.40 -19.68 0.60
CA GLU A 61 -3.94 -20.32 1.80
C GLU A 61 -2.92 -21.22 2.49
N ILE A 62 -2.13 -21.99 1.73
CA ILE A 62 -1.03 -22.79 2.28
C ILE A 62 0.00 -21.87 2.94
N ALA A 63 0.39 -20.79 2.27
CA ALA A 63 1.33 -19.80 2.81
C ALA A 63 0.83 -19.20 4.13
N MET A 64 -0.44 -18.80 4.18
CA MET A 64 -1.08 -18.22 5.36
C MET A 64 -1.16 -19.22 6.52
N ARG A 65 -1.46 -20.49 6.25
CA ARG A 65 -1.48 -21.54 7.28
C ARG A 65 -0.11 -21.77 7.91
N LEU A 66 0.94 -21.82 7.07
CA LEU A 66 2.32 -21.95 7.54
C LEU A 66 2.76 -20.71 8.32
N ALA A 67 2.47 -19.51 7.83
CA ALA A 67 2.87 -18.27 8.48
C ALA A 67 2.17 -18.05 9.84
N GLU A 68 0.89 -18.41 9.95
CA GLU A 68 0.08 -18.20 11.17
C GLU A 68 0.06 -19.42 12.10
N GLY A 69 0.62 -20.55 11.69
CA GLY A 69 0.57 -21.81 12.45
C GLY A 69 -0.84 -22.42 12.55
N ARG A 70 -1.66 -22.28 11.51
CA ARG A 70 -3.04 -22.82 11.49
C ARG A 70 -3.04 -24.30 11.14
N GLY A 71 -3.03 -25.16 12.16
CA GLY A 71 -3.03 -26.62 12.01
C GLY A 71 -1.64 -27.24 11.79
N VAL A 72 -0.59 -26.41 11.82
CA VAL A 72 0.83 -26.77 11.78
C VAL A 72 1.60 -25.76 12.64
N PRO A 73 2.81 -26.05 13.15
CA PRO A 73 3.65 -25.04 13.78
C PRO A 73 3.90 -23.86 12.83
N ALA A 74 3.92 -22.64 13.37
CA ALA A 74 4.18 -21.45 12.58
C ALA A 74 5.62 -21.48 12.04
N ASP A 75 5.76 -21.35 10.72
CA ASP A 75 7.04 -21.28 10.03
C ASP A 75 6.93 -20.30 8.86
N LEU A 76 7.48 -19.10 9.08
CA LEU A 76 7.45 -18.04 8.10
C LEU A 76 8.40 -18.31 6.93
N ALA A 77 9.53 -18.98 7.15
CA ALA A 77 10.47 -19.32 6.09
C ALA A 77 9.84 -20.37 5.15
N ALA A 78 9.18 -21.38 5.70
CA ALA A 78 8.44 -22.37 4.92
C ALA A 78 7.25 -21.77 4.14
N SER A 79 6.69 -20.64 4.58
CA SER A 79 5.59 -19.95 3.89
C SER A 79 6.02 -19.18 2.63
N VAL A 80 7.28 -18.74 2.57
CA VAL A 80 7.78 -17.84 1.51
C VAL A 80 7.63 -18.41 0.10
N PRO A 81 8.00 -19.69 -0.18
CA PRO A 81 7.82 -20.26 -1.52
C PRO A 81 6.36 -20.27 -1.98
N TRP A 82 5.42 -20.45 -1.06
CA TRP A 82 3.99 -20.44 -1.35
C TRP A 82 3.45 -19.03 -1.60
N PHE A 83 3.94 -18.03 -0.84
CA PHE A 83 3.65 -16.64 -1.14
C PHE A 83 4.21 -16.21 -2.50
N LEU A 84 5.45 -16.61 -2.82
CA LEU A 84 6.08 -16.40 -4.14
C LEU A 84 5.19 -16.96 -5.24
N ARG A 85 4.75 -18.20 -5.10
CA ARG A 85 3.90 -18.82 -6.12
C ARG A 85 2.58 -18.09 -6.32
N ALA A 86 1.88 -17.74 -5.24
CA ALA A 86 0.62 -17.00 -5.33
C ALA A 86 0.80 -15.60 -5.96
N ALA A 87 1.92 -14.94 -5.66
CA ALA A 87 2.23 -13.62 -6.17
C ALA A 87 2.63 -13.61 -7.65
N GLU A 88 3.38 -14.62 -8.09
CA GLU A 88 3.70 -14.88 -9.52
C GLU A 88 2.43 -15.13 -10.33
N LEU A 89 1.45 -15.83 -9.75
CA LEU A 89 0.13 -16.03 -10.34
C LEU A 89 -0.78 -14.78 -10.27
N GLY A 90 -0.25 -13.64 -9.79
CA GLY A 90 -0.92 -12.34 -9.87
C GLY A 90 -1.82 -12.00 -8.69
N LEU A 91 -1.76 -12.75 -7.57
CA LEU A 91 -2.61 -12.47 -6.41
C LEU A 91 -2.08 -11.23 -5.65
N ALA A 92 -2.80 -10.11 -5.74
CA ALA A 92 -2.39 -8.84 -5.13
C ALA A 92 -2.14 -8.94 -3.60
N PRO A 93 -2.97 -9.67 -2.81
CA PRO A 93 -2.65 -9.95 -1.41
C PRO A 93 -1.29 -10.65 -1.20
N ALA A 94 -0.94 -11.63 -2.03
CA ALA A 94 0.35 -12.34 -1.92
C ALA A 94 1.53 -11.44 -2.32
N GLN A 95 1.36 -10.63 -3.37
CA GLN A 95 2.35 -9.64 -3.78
C GLN A 95 2.61 -8.62 -2.66
N PHE A 96 1.56 -8.10 -2.02
CA PHE A 96 1.70 -7.20 -0.86
C PHE A 96 2.42 -7.88 0.31
N ARG A 97 2.14 -9.17 0.57
CA ARG A 97 2.80 -9.96 1.61
C ARG A 97 4.29 -10.08 1.36
N LEU A 98 4.68 -10.53 0.16
CA LEU A 98 6.08 -10.67 -0.21
C LEU A 98 6.81 -9.35 -0.11
N GLY A 99 6.19 -8.25 -0.56
CA GLY A 99 6.74 -6.92 -0.40
C GLY A 99 7.15 -6.66 1.05
N SER A 100 6.28 -6.99 2.01
CA SER A 100 6.58 -6.81 3.43
C SER A 100 7.62 -7.79 3.99
N LEU A 101 7.63 -9.05 3.53
CA LEU A 101 8.62 -10.04 3.96
C LEU A 101 10.03 -9.64 3.53
N TYR A 102 10.20 -9.23 2.27
CA TYR A 102 11.46 -8.71 1.74
C TYR A 102 11.87 -7.39 2.43
N GLU A 103 10.92 -6.51 2.71
CA GLU A 103 11.21 -5.24 3.39
C GLU A 103 11.77 -5.45 4.81
N LYS A 104 11.16 -6.38 5.55
CA LYS A 104 11.49 -6.64 6.96
C LYS A 104 12.56 -7.72 7.14
N GLY A 105 12.86 -8.50 6.11
CA GLY A 105 13.74 -9.66 6.21
C GLY A 105 13.17 -10.79 7.06
N GLN A 106 11.85 -10.99 7.01
CA GLN A 106 11.15 -11.98 7.84
C GLN A 106 10.93 -13.28 7.05
N GLY A 107 11.55 -14.37 7.47
CA GLY A 107 11.50 -15.66 6.76
C GLY A 107 12.25 -15.68 5.42
N ILE A 108 12.71 -14.53 4.93
CA ILE A 108 13.54 -14.34 3.73
C ILE A 108 14.58 -13.25 4.00
N ARG A 109 15.70 -13.27 3.29
CA ARG A 109 16.72 -12.20 3.38
C ARG A 109 16.09 -10.85 3.00
N LYS A 110 16.38 -9.81 3.79
CA LYS A 110 15.94 -8.45 3.51
C LYS A 110 16.46 -7.96 2.16
N ASP A 111 15.57 -7.45 1.32
CA ASP A 111 15.87 -6.84 0.01
C ASP A 111 14.84 -5.75 -0.31
N ILE A 112 15.26 -4.49 -0.30
CA ILE A 112 14.35 -3.36 -0.56
C ILE A 112 13.96 -3.25 -2.05
N GLY A 113 14.83 -3.72 -2.96
CA GLY A 113 14.56 -3.73 -4.39
C GLY A 113 13.43 -4.70 -4.74
N GLU A 114 13.48 -5.90 -4.18
CA GLU A 114 12.39 -6.88 -4.30
C GLU A 114 11.13 -6.43 -3.55
N ALA A 115 11.26 -5.82 -2.36
CA ALA A 115 10.12 -5.26 -1.65
C ALA A 115 9.35 -4.23 -2.52
N ARG A 116 10.08 -3.28 -3.11
CA ARG A 116 9.50 -2.29 -4.04
C ARG A 116 8.83 -2.97 -5.23
N ARG A 117 9.49 -3.95 -5.85
CA ARG A 117 8.95 -4.68 -7.02
C ARG A 117 7.61 -5.35 -6.70
N TRP A 118 7.51 -6.04 -5.56
CA TRP A 118 6.28 -6.71 -5.17
C TRP A 118 5.17 -5.75 -4.72
N TYR A 119 5.51 -4.65 -4.05
CA TYR A 119 4.54 -3.60 -3.76
C TYR A 119 4.02 -2.92 -5.03
N GLN A 120 4.88 -2.66 -6.01
CA GLN A 120 4.48 -2.13 -7.32
C GLN A 120 3.47 -3.07 -7.99
N ALA A 121 3.78 -4.36 -8.07
CA ALA A 121 2.89 -5.36 -8.66
C ALA A 121 1.51 -5.39 -7.98
N ALA A 122 1.48 -5.38 -6.64
CA ALA A 122 0.23 -5.33 -5.88
C ALA A 122 -0.55 -4.03 -6.12
N ALA A 123 0.15 -2.88 -6.17
CA ALA A 123 -0.43 -1.58 -6.39
C ALA A 123 -1.05 -1.45 -7.79
N ASP A 124 -0.41 -2.01 -8.81
CA ASP A 124 -0.93 -2.03 -10.19
C ASP A 124 -2.20 -2.88 -10.32
N ARG A 125 -2.42 -3.81 -9.40
CA ARG A 125 -3.67 -4.56 -9.24
C ARG A 125 -4.67 -3.91 -8.28
N GLY A 126 -4.45 -2.66 -7.89
CA GLY A 126 -5.40 -1.87 -7.09
C GLY A 126 -5.22 -2.00 -5.57
N ASN A 127 -4.16 -2.64 -5.08
CA ASN A 127 -3.92 -2.72 -3.64
C ASN A 127 -3.47 -1.36 -3.07
N ALA A 128 -4.39 -0.67 -2.40
CA ALA A 128 -4.14 0.67 -1.85
C ALA A 128 -3.08 0.68 -0.72
N ASN A 129 -2.98 -0.40 0.06
CA ASN A 129 -1.95 -0.53 1.09
C ASN A 129 -0.56 -0.70 0.47
N ALA A 130 -0.47 -1.40 -0.68
CA ALA A 130 0.78 -1.49 -1.43
C ALA A 130 1.19 -0.14 -2.02
N MET A 131 0.22 0.65 -2.53
CA MET A 131 0.46 2.03 -2.97
C MET A 131 1.01 2.91 -1.84
N HIS A 132 0.51 2.74 -0.62
CA HIS A 132 1.04 3.44 0.55
C HIS A 132 2.47 2.99 0.88
N ASN A 133 2.71 1.68 0.95
CA ASN A 133 4.02 1.16 1.34
C ASN A 133 5.11 1.51 0.33
N ILE A 134 4.82 1.49 -0.97
CA ILE A 134 5.78 1.93 -1.99
C ILE A 134 6.06 3.44 -1.89
N ALA A 135 5.05 4.26 -1.58
CA ALA A 135 5.25 5.70 -1.32
C ALA A 135 6.22 5.92 -0.15
N VAL A 136 6.06 5.14 0.93
CA VAL A 136 6.94 5.22 2.09
C VAL A 136 8.36 4.76 1.75
N LEU A 137 8.53 3.69 0.94
CA LEU A 137 9.86 3.27 0.49
C LEU A 137 10.59 4.38 -0.27
N TYR A 138 9.90 5.10 -1.15
CA TYR A 138 10.51 6.25 -1.85
C TYR A 138 10.83 7.40 -0.90
N ALA A 139 9.96 7.70 0.07
CA ALA A 139 10.18 8.80 1.01
C ALA A 139 11.26 8.52 2.07
N GLU A 140 11.42 7.28 2.51
CA GLU A 140 12.54 6.86 3.37
C GLU A 140 13.86 6.81 2.59
N GLY A 141 13.76 6.63 1.27
CA GLY A 141 14.87 6.52 0.36
C GLY A 141 15.30 5.08 0.15
N ILE A 142 15.42 4.71 -1.12
CA ILE A 142 16.00 3.44 -1.52
C ILE A 142 17.50 3.68 -1.63
N ASP A 143 18.30 2.92 -0.89
CA ASP A 143 19.75 3.11 -0.78
C ASP A 143 20.17 4.47 -0.19
N GLY A 144 19.37 4.99 0.75
CA GLY A 144 19.71 6.18 1.54
C GLY A 144 19.41 7.52 0.88
N LYS A 145 18.72 7.53 -0.27
CA LYS A 145 18.31 8.75 -0.96
C LYS A 145 16.79 8.81 -1.14
N PRO A 146 16.09 9.69 -0.40
CA PRO A 146 14.67 9.94 -0.58
C PRO A 146 14.34 10.47 -1.98
N ASP A 147 13.26 9.95 -2.57
CA ASP A 147 12.61 10.50 -3.75
C ASP A 147 11.18 10.94 -3.38
N PHE A 148 11.07 12.17 -2.92
CA PHE A 148 9.78 12.71 -2.48
C PHE A 148 8.82 13.02 -3.62
N VAL A 149 9.31 13.23 -4.85
CA VAL A 149 8.45 13.45 -6.01
C VAL A 149 7.68 12.16 -6.32
N THR A 150 8.40 11.05 -6.42
CA THR A 150 7.78 9.74 -6.64
C THR A 150 6.93 9.32 -5.43
N ALA A 151 7.38 9.60 -4.20
CA ALA A 151 6.56 9.34 -3.01
C ALA A 151 5.23 10.10 -3.02
N ALA A 152 5.24 11.39 -3.38
CA ALA A 152 4.02 12.20 -3.44
C ALA A 152 3.02 11.66 -4.46
N GLN A 153 3.49 11.19 -5.61
CA GLN A 153 2.66 10.55 -6.64
C GLN A 153 1.97 9.29 -6.09
N TRP A 154 2.72 8.42 -5.43
CA TRP A 154 2.18 7.20 -4.82
C TRP A 154 1.24 7.49 -3.64
N PHE A 155 1.58 8.44 -2.76
CA PHE A 155 0.69 8.88 -1.69
C PHE A 155 -0.61 9.44 -2.25
N THR A 156 -0.56 10.20 -3.35
CA THR A 156 -1.76 10.68 -4.04
C THR A 156 -2.65 9.53 -4.50
N ARG A 157 -2.06 8.49 -5.12
CA ARG A 157 -2.81 7.31 -5.55
C ARG A 157 -3.49 6.60 -4.37
N ALA A 158 -2.73 6.33 -3.31
CA ALA A 158 -3.24 5.68 -2.10
C ALA A 158 -4.29 6.53 -1.37
N ALA A 159 -4.09 7.84 -1.28
CA ALA A 159 -5.01 8.80 -0.66
C ALA A 159 -6.34 8.88 -1.40
N ARG A 160 -6.31 8.81 -2.74
CA ARG A 160 -7.50 8.71 -3.59
C ARG A 160 -8.28 7.42 -3.34
N HIS A 161 -7.61 6.31 -3.03
CA HIS A 161 -8.26 5.07 -2.58
C HIS A 161 -8.64 5.07 -1.09
N GLY A 162 -8.51 6.20 -0.41
CA GLY A 162 -9.00 6.35 0.96
C GLY A 162 -8.03 5.91 2.06
N VAL A 163 -6.75 5.65 1.77
CA VAL A 163 -5.78 5.28 2.81
C VAL A 163 -5.48 6.50 3.69
N ALA A 164 -5.95 6.49 4.94
CA ALA A 164 -5.86 7.64 5.86
C ALA A 164 -4.41 8.09 6.11
N ASP A 165 -3.48 7.14 6.30
CA ASP A 165 -2.06 7.47 6.49
C ASP A 165 -1.45 8.14 5.25
N SER A 166 -1.91 7.77 4.06
CA SER A 166 -1.48 8.43 2.82
C SER A 166 -2.06 9.83 2.69
N GLN A 167 -3.31 10.03 3.09
CA GLN A 167 -3.93 11.35 3.13
C GLN A 167 -3.16 12.27 4.09
N PHE A 168 -2.80 11.77 5.27
CA PHE A 168 -1.98 12.50 6.23
C PHE A 168 -0.59 12.84 5.68
N ASN A 169 0.14 11.84 5.16
CA ASN A 169 1.49 12.04 4.64
C ASN A 169 1.48 13.01 3.45
N LEU A 170 0.53 12.88 2.53
CA LEU A 170 0.37 13.79 1.41
C LEU A 170 0.09 15.23 1.87
N ALA A 171 -0.76 15.40 2.88
CA ALA A 171 -1.01 16.70 3.46
C ALA A 171 0.28 17.34 4.01
N ILE A 172 1.13 16.55 4.69
CA ILE A 172 2.43 17.03 5.17
C ILE A 172 3.35 17.43 4.02
N LEU A 173 3.39 16.68 2.91
CA LEU A 173 4.17 17.04 1.73
C LEU A 173 3.72 18.39 1.16
N TYR A 174 2.40 18.63 1.06
CA TYR A 174 1.86 19.92 0.64
C TYR A 174 2.13 21.06 1.63
N VAL A 175 2.09 20.82 2.95
CA VAL A 175 2.47 21.84 3.94
C VAL A 175 3.90 22.29 3.75
N ARG A 176 4.80 21.37 3.41
CA ARG A 176 6.24 21.62 3.35
C ARG A 176 6.76 21.95 1.95
N GLY A 177 5.97 21.71 0.90
CA GLY A 177 6.44 21.85 -0.47
C GLY A 177 7.56 20.86 -0.85
N ILE A 178 7.52 19.64 -0.28
CA ILE A 178 8.54 18.61 -0.52
C ILE A 178 7.98 17.59 -1.51
N GLY A 179 8.62 17.45 -2.67
CA GLY A 179 8.16 16.57 -3.76
C GLY A 179 6.90 17.05 -4.49
N VAL A 180 6.27 18.12 -4.00
CA VAL A 180 5.12 18.85 -4.57
C VAL A 180 5.30 20.33 -4.30
N GLU A 181 4.65 21.19 -5.09
CA GLU A 181 4.56 22.61 -4.76
C GLU A 181 3.81 22.82 -3.44
N GLN A 182 4.27 23.75 -2.61
CA GLN A 182 3.63 24.04 -1.34
C GLN A 182 2.19 24.53 -1.57
N ASN A 183 1.23 23.88 -0.91
CA ASN A 183 -0.18 24.24 -1.05
C ASN A 183 -0.95 23.96 0.24
N LEU A 184 -1.17 25.00 1.05
CA LEU A 184 -1.85 24.87 2.35
C LEU A 184 -3.34 24.51 2.23
N ALA A 185 -3.99 24.87 1.12
CA ALA A 185 -5.40 24.53 0.89
C ALA A 185 -5.56 23.03 0.56
N GLU A 186 -4.67 22.48 -0.27
CA GLU A 186 -4.65 21.05 -0.57
C GLU A 186 -4.23 20.23 0.66
N ALA A 187 -3.28 20.73 1.46
CA ALA A 187 -2.96 20.14 2.76
C ALA A 187 -4.15 20.12 3.71
N TYR A 188 -4.88 21.25 3.84
CA TYR A 188 -6.08 21.33 4.66
C TYR A 188 -7.11 20.28 4.24
N LYS A 189 -7.37 20.18 2.93
CA LYS A 189 -8.32 19.20 2.37
C LYS A 189 -7.94 17.77 2.77
N TRP A 190 -6.69 17.36 2.57
CA TRP A 190 -6.27 16.00 2.89
C TRP A 190 -6.27 15.71 4.39
N PHE A 191 -5.88 16.66 5.25
CA PHE A 191 -6.06 16.51 6.70
C PHE A 191 -7.52 16.43 7.10
N ALA A 192 -8.41 17.20 6.45
CA ALA A 192 -9.84 17.13 6.73
C ALA A 192 -10.44 15.77 6.37
N ILE A 193 -10.05 15.18 5.23
CA ILE A 193 -10.51 13.85 4.83
C ILE A 193 -10.00 12.78 5.81
N ALA A 194 -8.74 12.84 6.23
CA ALA A 194 -8.22 11.92 7.25
C ALA A 194 -8.94 12.09 8.60
N ALA A 195 -9.20 13.33 9.01
CA ALA A 195 -9.90 13.65 10.26
C ALA A 195 -11.36 13.13 10.29
N GLN A 196 -12.06 13.10 9.15
CA GLN A 196 -13.40 12.51 9.04
C GLN A 196 -13.42 11.01 9.40
N LYS A 197 -12.27 10.32 9.28
CA LYS A 197 -12.10 8.92 9.66
C LYS A 197 -11.65 8.72 11.11
N GLY A 198 -11.72 9.77 11.93
CA GLY A 198 -11.38 9.73 13.36
C GLY A 198 -9.92 10.05 13.70
N ASP A 199 -9.12 10.47 12.71
CA ASP A 199 -7.72 10.86 12.93
C ASP A 199 -7.61 12.20 13.68
N LYS A 200 -7.33 12.12 14.99
CA LYS A 200 -7.24 13.28 15.88
C LYS A 200 -6.05 14.19 15.57
N ASP A 201 -4.95 13.65 15.06
CA ASP A 201 -3.78 14.47 14.71
C ASP A 201 -4.03 15.23 13.40
N ALA A 202 -4.67 14.57 12.43
CA ALA A 202 -5.14 15.23 11.22
C ALA A 202 -6.13 16.35 11.56
N ALA A 203 -7.05 16.13 12.51
CA ALA A 203 -8.00 17.15 12.95
C ALA A 203 -7.28 18.40 13.51
N LYS A 204 -6.29 18.20 14.39
CA LYS A 204 -5.48 19.32 14.91
C LYS A 204 -4.75 20.07 13.80
N LYS A 205 -4.07 19.35 12.89
CA LYS A 205 -3.33 19.94 11.77
C LYS A 205 -4.23 20.70 10.80
N ARG A 206 -5.43 20.16 10.52
CA ARG A 206 -6.48 20.83 9.75
C ARG A 206 -6.88 22.14 10.42
N ASP A 207 -7.14 22.12 11.72
CA ASP A 207 -7.62 23.31 12.45
C ASP A 207 -6.54 24.39 12.53
N ASP A 208 -5.28 24.01 12.77
CA ASP A 208 -4.12 24.92 12.71
C ASP A 208 -3.98 25.59 11.34
N LEU A 209 -4.11 24.81 10.24
CA LEU A 209 -4.07 25.37 8.89
C LEU A 209 -5.28 26.23 8.57
N GLY A 210 -6.45 25.89 9.11
CA GLY A 210 -7.68 26.67 8.93
C GLY A 210 -7.57 28.10 9.46
N GLN A 211 -6.74 28.33 10.48
CA GLN A 211 -6.46 29.67 11.01
C GLN A 211 -5.50 30.48 10.14
N ARG A 212 -4.73 29.83 9.26
CA ARG A 212 -3.69 30.45 8.43
C ARG A 212 -4.16 30.75 7.01
N LEU A 213 -5.22 30.09 6.55
CA LEU A 213 -5.79 30.27 5.22
C LEU A 213 -6.70 31.49 5.17
N ASP A 214 -6.74 32.17 4.03
CA ASP A 214 -7.77 33.15 3.74
C ASP A 214 -9.15 32.47 3.59
N GLN A 215 -10.21 33.28 3.68
CA GLN A 215 -11.59 32.78 3.69
C GLN A 215 -11.96 32.03 2.40
N GLN A 216 -11.47 32.48 1.24
CA GLN A 216 -11.78 31.89 -0.06
C GLN A 216 -11.12 30.51 -0.17
N SER A 217 -9.82 30.42 0.11
CA SER A 217 -9.06 29.17 0.09
C SER A 217 -9.61 28.15 1.09
N LEU A 218 -9.96 28.59 2.29
CA LEU A 218 -10.54 27.73 3.32
C LEU A 218 -11.90 27.16 2.91
N THR A 219 -12.76 27.99 2.32
CA THR A 219 -14.10 27.56 1.87
C THR A 219 -13.97 26.52 0.75
N ALA A 220 -13.10 26.77 -0.23
CA ALA A 220 -12.84 25.84 -1.32
C ALA A 220 -12.27 24.51 -0.81
N ALA A 221 -11.28 24.54 0.08
CA ALA A 221 -10.67 23.34 0.65
C ALA A 221 -11.67 22.50 1.47
N ARG A 222 -12.54 23.16 2.25
CA ARG A 222 -13.61 22.48 3.00
C ARG A 222 -14.61 21.79 2.08
N LEU A 223 -15.05 22.48 1.03
CA LEU A 223 -15.97 21.90 0.06
C LEU A 223 -15.33 20.71 -0.66
N ALA A 224 -14.07 20.83 -1.07
CA ALA A 224 -13.32 19.75 -1.70
C ALA A 224 -13.15 18.54 -0.78
N ALA A 225 -12.96 18.74 0.52
CA ALA A 225 -12.89 17.65 1.50
C ALA A 225 -14.26 17.00 1.78
N GLN A 226 -15.34 17.76 1.78
CA GLN A 226 -16.70 17.25 2.00
C GLN A 226 -17.24 16.46 0.81
N THR A 227 -16.86 16.86 -0.41
CA THR A 227 -17.31 16.23 -1.66
C THR A 227 -16.37 15.13 -2.14
N PHE A 228 -15.27 14.86 -1.40
CA PHE A 228 -14.32 13.83 -1.76
C PHE A 228 -14.93 12.43 -1.59
N VAL A 229 -14.96 11.69 -2.70
CA VAL A 229 -15.36 10.27 -2.72
C VAL A 229 -14.13 9.43 -3.05
N PRO A 230 -13.71 8.49 -2.18
CA PRO A 230 -12.60 7.60 -2.48
C PRO A 230 -12.86 6.76 -3.73
N LEU A 231 -11.82 6.51 -4.51
CA LEU A 231 -11.85 5.57 -5.60
C LEU A 231 -12.01 4.15 -5.05
N VAL A 232 -13.09 3.49 -5.45
CA VAL A 232 -13.27 2.06 -5.23
C VAL A 232 -12.50 1.32 -6.33
N ALA A 233 -11.72 0.31 -5.96
CA ALA A 233 -11.09 -0.55 -6.96
C ALA A 233 -12.18 -1.25 -7.79
N PRO A 234 -12.02 -1.42 -9.10
CA PRO A 234 -12.99 -2.16 -9.90
C PRO A 234 -13.15 -3.58 -9.35
N GLU A 235 -14.41 -4.03 -9.22
CA GLU A 235 -14.81 -5.36 -8.71
C GLU A 235 -14.08 -6.54 -9.41
N GLU A 236 -13.53 -6.31 -10.61
CA GLU A 236 -12.78 -7.29 -11.40
C GLU A 236 -11.35 -7.58 -10.90
N ALA A 237 -10.90 -6.95 -9.82
CA ALA A 237 -9.66 -7.34 -9.12
C ALA A 237 -9.79 -8.66 -8.32
N VAL A 238 -10.20 -9.73 -9.00
CA VAL A 238 -9.98 -11.17 -8.75
C VAL A 238 -10.30 -11.73 -7.35
N THR A 239 -11.54 -12.23 -7.24
CA THR A 239 -11.91 -13.64 -6.93
C THR A 239 -10.95 -14.51 -6.09
N VAL A 240 -10.72 -14.13 -4.84
CA VAL A 240 -10.65 -15.10 -3.74
C VAL A 240 -11.62 -14.60 -2.69
N PRO A 241 -12.65 -15.37 -2.30
CA PRO A 241 -13.53 -14.92 -1.22
C PRO A 241 -12.67 -14.60 -0.01
N PRO A 242 -12.90 -13.47 0.69
CA PRO A 242 -12.20 -13.18 1.92
C PRO A 242 -12.25 -14.42 2.83
N PRO A 243 -11.14 -14.78 3.51
CA PRO A 243 -11.24 -15.80 4.54
C PRO A 243 -12.30 -15.38 5.57
N PRO A 244 -12.95 -16.32 6.28
CA PRO A 244 -13.91 -15.98 7.32
C PRO A 244 -13.32 -14.94 8.28
N GLY A 245 -13.96 -13.77 8.38
CA GLY A 245 -13.44 -12.60 9.11
C GLY A 245 -12.89 -11.45 8.24
N GLY A 246 -13.10 -11.46 6.92
CA GLY A 246 -12.76 -10.33 6.07
C GLY A 246 -11.25 -10.08 5.91
N TRP A 247 -10.91 -9.11 5.06
CA TRP A 247 -9.52 -8.66 4.90
C TRP A 247 -9.08 -7.71 6.03
N GLU A 248 -10.05 -7.20 6.81
CA GLU A 248 -9.86 -6.08 7.75
C GLU A 248 -9.92 -6.48 9.24
N ASP A 249 -10.57 -7.60 9.63
CA ASP A 249 -10.86 -7.89 11.05
C ASP A 249 -9.95 -8.93 11.74
N ALA A 250 -8.83 -9.34 11.14
CA ALA A 250 -7.90 -10.25 11.84
C ALA A 250 -7.00 -9.49 12.84
N THR A 251 -7.50 -9.39 14.07
CA THR A 251 -6.75 -9.00 15.25
C THR A 251 -5.52 -9.90 15.46
N ALA A 252 -4.35 -9.26 15.44
CA ALA A 252 -3.09 -9.64 16.10
C ALA A 252 -2.79 -11.15 16.30
N GLY A 253 -2.32 -11.80 15.24
CA GLY A 253 -1.43 -12.96 15.30
C GLY A 253 -0.36 -12.77 14.22
N GLN A 254 0.89 -13.21 14.46
CA GLN A 254 2.13 -12.80 13.76
C GLN A 254 2.21 -12.95 12.22
N GLY A 255 1.12 -13.27 11.51
CA GLY A 255 1.13 -13.51 10.07
C GLY A 255 0.81 -12.33 9.17
N ARG A 256 0.08 -11.27 9.61
CA ARG A 256 -0.45 -10.21 8.71
C ARG A 256 0.37 -8.90 8.66
N PRO A 257 0.92 -8.48 7.50
CA PRO A 257 1.60 -7.22 7.37
C PRO A 257 0.57 -6.11 7.38
N LYS A 258 0.74 -5.22 8.35
CA LYS A 258 0.06 -3.94 8.37
C LYS A 258 0.76 -3.01 7.36
N PRO A 259 0.02 -2.10 6.70
CA PRO A 259 0.67 -1.01 5.98
C PRO A 259 1.60 -0.25 6.93
N LYS A 260 2.59 0.42 6.35
CA LYS A 260 3.44 1.32 7.11
C LYS A 260 2.60 2.44 7.74
N GLY A 261 3.11 2.98 8.85
CA GLY A 261 2.51 4.16 9.48
C GLY A 261 2.98 5.44 8.80
N ARG A 262 2.63 6.58 9.41
CA ARG A 262 3.10 7.90 9.00
C ARG A 262 4.62 8.00 9.03
N ILE A 263 5.19 8.72 8.07
CA ILE A 263 6.64 8.93 8.04
C ILE A 263 7.02 9.98 9.09
N PRO A 264 8.01 9.73 9.95
CA PRO A 264 8.60 10.75 10.80
C PRO A 264 9.37 11.76 9.92
N MET A 265 8.65 12.77 9.43
CA MET A 265 9.18 13.82 8.54
C MET A 265 10.20 14.76 9.23
N GLU A 266 10.61 14.48 10.47
CA GLU A 266 11.67 15.23 11.17
C GLU A 266 13.02 15.14 10.44
N GLN A 267 13.26 14.06 9.68
CA GLN A 267 14.49 13.90 8.89
C GLN A 267 14.44 14.63 7.53
N ALA A 268 13.26 14.85 6.95
CA ALA A 268 13.10 15.51 5.65
C ALA A 268 13.36 17.03 5.68
N ALA A 269 13.53 17.63 6.86
CA ALA A 269 13.89 19.05 7.03
C ALA A 269 15.41 19.30 7.03
N ARG A 270 16.23 18.25 6.91
CA ARG A 270 17.70 18.32 6.91
C ARG A 270 18.35 18.07 5.54
N LEU A 271 17.55 17.86 4.51
CA LEU A 271 17.96 17.78 3.10
C LEU A 271 17.42 19.02 2.37
#